data_AF-A0A8H8RYD9-F1
#
_entry.id   AF-A0A8H8RYD9-F1
#
_cell.length_a   1.000
_cell.length_b   1.000
_cell.length_c   1.000
_cell.angle_alpha   90.00
_cell.angle_beta   90.00
_cell.angle_gamma   90.00
#
_symmetry.space_group_name_H-M   'P 1'
#
loop_
_entity.id
_entity.type
_entity.pdbx_description
1 polymer ?
#
loop_
_entity_poly.entity_id
_entity_poly.type
_entity_poly.pdbx_seq_one_letter_code
_entity_poly.pdbx_strand_id
1 'polypeptide(L)'
;MHFTTSSAVVLGFAVLGSSHMMMTTPIPYGKATLTNSPLDAAGADFPCKQRSGVYDAQGASNPMALGSTQPLKFIGGATHGGGSCQISITYDKAPSKSSKFKVIHSIIGGCPIQGVSGNNGESASSPDPSTYSFKIPSTLPTGDATLAWTWFNKIGNREMYMNCAPVTLTGASAKRDEEGLEGRNATQLVQRDQAAFDALPDMFVANIEGAGVGCRTGVSMDTIFPNPGDSVESLGGATKTDAGPPIGCSTAAGGAAPSGGSSSGATTSASSAPTSRLLLAPAASSSLPGGVFANQPGGSSAASAAPTAAPAASSAPAASEASPAASQPAATQASSAATPASTGTTGSGSAMAAGAACAPEGTWNCIGGTQFQQCASGVWSAAQPVAGGTTCTAGQSASLGVKAVGAKRALRKFPRRALMPQGFHA
;
A
#
# COMPACT_ATOMS: atom_id res chain seq x y z
N MET A 1 -45.94 21.65 50.99
CA MET A 1 -45.43 21.86 49.62
C MET A 1 -44.21 20.97 49.47
N HIS A 2 -44.26 19.92 48.64
CA HIS A 2 -43.13 19.01 48.43
C HIS A 2 -42.63 19.17 47.00
N PHE A 3 -41.38 19.61 46.86
CA PHE A 3 -40.71 19.70 45.57
C PHE A 3 -40.07 18.34 45.25
N THR A 4 -40.63 17.63 44.28
CA THR A 4 -39.99 16.44 43.68
C THR A 4 -38.99 16.88 42.63
N THR A 5 -37.70 16.79 42.94
CA THR A 5 -36.61 17.00 41.98
C THR A 5 -36.45 15.80 41.06
N SER A 6 -37.10 15.85 39.89
CA SER A 6 -36.90 14.87 38.81
C SER A 6 -35.50 15.00 38.20
N SER A 7 -34.60 14.08 38.53
CA SER A 7 -33.30 13.95 37.87
C SER A 7 -33.50 13.44 36.43
N ALA A 8 -33.45 14.35 35.45
CA ALA A 8 -33.44 13.99 34.04
C ALA A 8 -32.11 13.31 33.69
N VAL A 9 -32.14 11.98 33.50
CA VAL A 9 -31.01 11.24 32.94
C VAL A 9 -30.93 11.57 31.45
N VAL A 10 -30.00 12.47 31.10
CA VAL A 10 -29.66 12.74 29.71
C VAL A 10 -28.92 11.53 29.15
N LEU A 11 -29.62 10.66 28.42
CA LEU A 11 -28.95 9.69 27.56
C LEU A 11 -28.18 10.46 26.49
N GLY A 12 -26.86 10.49 26.61
CA GLY A 12 -25.99 11.11 25.61
C GLY A 12 -26.20 10.45 24.26
N PHE A 13 -26.60 11.24 23.27
CA PHE A 13 -26.54 10.81 21.87
C PHE A 13 -25.09 10.46 21.56
N ALA A 14 -24.82 9.18 21.30
CA ALA A 14 -23.56 8.75 20.72
C ALA A 14 -23.45 9.41 19.34
N VAL A 15 -22.63 10.46 19.25
CA VAL A 15 -22.30 11.08 17.96
C VAL A 15 -21.63 10.00 17.13
N LEU A 16 -22.31 9.53 16.09
CA LEU A 16 -21.74 8.68 15.04
C LEU A 16 -20.76 9.51 14.22
N GLY A 17 -19.66 9.90 14.85
CA GLY A 17 -18.53 10.49 14.17
C GLY A 17 -18.02 9.49 13.15
N SER A 18 -18.11 9.86 11.87
CA SER A 18 -17.50 9.12 10.76
C SER A 18 -15.99 9.13 10.98
N SER A 19 -15.50 8.21 11.80
CA SER A 19 -14.10 8.15 12.26
C SER A 19 -13.24 7.36 11.28
N HIS A 20 -13.55 7.39 9.99
CA HIS A 20 -12.80 6.68 8.96
C HIS A 20 -11.35 7.20 8.79
N MET A 21 -10.60 6.61 7.86
CA MET A 21 -9.16 6.82 7.73
C MET A 21 -8.80 7.88 6.69
N MET A 22 -7.78 8.69 7.00
CA MET A 22 -7.17 9.64 6.06
C MET A 22 -5.63 9.65 6.16
N MET A 23 -4.98 9.92 5.04
CA MET A 23 -3.53 10.05 4.90
C MET A 23 -3.03 11.35 5.54
N THR A 24 -1.98 11.26 6.34
CA THR A 24 -1.29 12.41 6.97
C THR A 24 0.18 12.53 6.56
N THR A 25 0.77 11.47 6.02
CA THR A 25 2.09 11.48 5.40
C THR A 25 2.05 10.61 4.15
N PRO A 26 2.41 11.12 2.95
CA PRO A 26 2.70 12.53 2.64
C PRO A 26 1.54 13.48 2.98
N ILE A 27 1.85 14.77 3.16
CA ILE A 27 0.86 15.79 3.51
C ILE A 27 -0.07 16.01 2.31
N PRO A 28 -1.39 15.79 2.44
CA PRO A 28 -2.33 15.85 1.32
C PRO A 28 -2.67 17.30 0.90
N TYR A 29 -3.14 17.45 -0.34
CA TYR A 29 -3.75 18.69 -0.82
C TYR A 29 -5.02 19.04 -0.02
N GLY A 30 -5.27 20.34 0.14
CA GLY A 30 -6.48 20.86 0.76
C GLY A 30 -6.72 20.29 2.16
N LYS A 31 -5.65 20.06 2.94
CA LYS A 31 -5.67 19.38 4.24
C LYS A 31 -6.73 19.95 5.20
N ALA A 32 -6.96 21.26 5.19
CA ALA A 32 -7.94 21.92 6.05
C ALA A 32 -9.39 21.57 5.71
N THR A 33 -9.68 21.09 4.49
CA THR A 33 -11.01 20.69 4.02
C THR A 33 -11.10 19.19 3.68
N LEU A 34 -10.03 18.43 3.88
CA LEU A 34 -10.01 17.00 3.59
C LEU A 34 -10.77 16.23 4.68
N THR A 35 -11.77 15.47 4.26
CA THR A 35 -12.50 14.54 5.13
C THR A 35 -11.95 13.13 5.01
N ASN A 36 -12.19 12.34 6.04
CA ASN A 36 -11.82 10.93 6.12
C ASN A 36 -12.88 9.97 5.54
N SER A 37 -14.03 10.49 5.09
CA SER A 37 -15.06 9.71 4.41
C SER A 37 -14.52 9.04 3.13
N PRO A 38 -15.07 7.88 2.72
CA PRO A 38 -14.79 7.29 1.41
C PRO A 38 -15.18 8.25 0.28
N LEU A 39 -14.77 7.95 -0.95
CA LEU A 39 -15.34 8.57 -2.14
C LEU A 39 -16.86 8.35 -2.17
N ASP A 40 -17.56 9.29 -2.80
CA ASP A 40 -18.96 9.16 -3.12
C ASP A 40 -19.20 7.93 -4.02
N ALA A 41 -20.23 7.14 -3.72
CA ALA A 41 -20.49 5.87 -4.44
C ALA A 41 -20.96 6.09 -5.89
N ALA A 42 -21.49 7.28 -6.23
CA ALA A 42 -21.73 7.67 -7.62
C ALA A 42 -20.44 8.22 -8.29
N GLY A 43 -19.32 8.24 -7.58
CA GLY A 43 -18.04 8.75 -8.03
C GLY A 43 -18.07 10.25 -8.33
N ALA A 44 -18.97 11.01 -7.71
CA ALA A 44 -19.07 12.46 -7.93
C ALA A 44 -17.78 13.20 -7.52
N ASP A 45 -17.13 12.75 -6.45
CA ASP A 45 -15.89 13.34 -5.92
C ASP A 45 -14.59 12.63 -6.39
N PHE A 46 -14.67 11.70 -7.35
CA PHE A 46 -13.49 11.06 -7.93
C PHE A 46 -12.85 11.92 -9.05
N PRO A 47 -11.50 12.06 -9.12
CA PRO A 47 -10.50 11.59 -8.16
C PRO A 47 -10.26 12.56 -6.99
N CYS A 48 -9.45 12.18 -6.00
CA CYS A 48 -8.90 13.06 -4.96
C CYS A 48 -9.90 13.76 -4.00
N LYS A 49 -11.16 13.33 -3.96
CA LYS A 49 -12.25 13.97 -3.20
C LYS A 49 -12.49 15.40 -3.67
N GLN A 50 -12.95 15.56 -4.91
CA GLN A 50 -13.28 16.85 -5.54
C GLN A 50 -14.14 17.71 -4.62
N ARG A 51 -13.64 18.92 -4.36
CA ARG A 51 -14.23 19.93 -3.48
C ARG A 51 -13.60 21.29 -3.81
N SER A 52 -14.16 22.37 -3.29
CA SER A 52 -13.53 23.70 -3.42
C SER A 52 -12.11 23.67 -2.82
N GLY A 53 -11.13 24.16 -3.58
CA GLY A 53 -9.72 24.16 -3.17
C GLY A 53 -9.05 22.78 -3.10
N VAL A 54 -9.60 21.73 -3.74
CA VAL A 54 -9.05 20.35 -3.68
C VAL A 54 -7.56 20.22 -4.00
N TYR A 55 -7.00 21.10 -4.84
CA TYR A 55 -5.58 21.11 -5.25
C TYR A 55 -4.77 22.31 -4.71
N ASP A 56 -5.30 23.03 -3.73
CA ASP A 56 -4.50 23.96 -2.94
C ASP A 56 -3.49 23.16 -2.09
N ALA A 57 -2.20 23.47 -2.22
CA ALA A 57 -1.17 22.81 -1.42
C ALA A 57 -1.28 23.16 0.07
N GLN A 58 -1.81 24.34 0.44
CA GLN A 58 -1.92 24.79 1.84
C GLN A 58 -0.59 24.69 2.64
N GLY A 59 0.54 24.93 1.97
CA GLY A 59 1.88 24.78 2.55
C GLY A 59 2.42 23.34 2.59
N ALA A 60 1.70 22.35 2.06
CA ALA A 60 2.20 20.98 1.91
C ALA A 60 3.46 20.96 1.01
N SER A 61 4.52 20.35 1.52
CA SER A 61 5.78 20.15 0.80
C SER A 61 6.25 18.72 1.03
N ASN A 62 6.23 17.91 -0.03
CA ASN A 62 6.64 16.52 0.00
C ASN A 62 7.71 16.26 -1.09
N PRO A 63 8.96 16.72 -0.88
CA PRO A 63 10.06 16.42 -1.78
C PRO A 63 10.46 14.95 -1.65
N MET A 64 10.52 14.22 -2.76
CA MET A 64 10.82 12.78 -2.78
C MET A 64 11.88 12.49 -3.84
N ALA A 65 13.07 12.05 -3.42
CA ALA A 65 14.13 11.71 -4.36
C ALA A 65 13.82 10.40 -5.09
N LEU A 66 14.11 10.33 -6.39
CA LEU A 66 14.00 9.11 -7.18
C LEU A 66 14.83 7.98 -6.53
N GLY A 67 14.24 6.80 -6.34
CA GLY A 67 14.87 5.66 -5.67
C GLY A 67 14.81 5.68 -4.13
N SER A 68 14.33 6.77 -3.51
CA SER A 68 14.20 6.85 -2.04
C SER A 68 12.98 6.09 -1.50
N THR A 69 13.08 5.64 -0.25
CA THR A 69 11.95 5.11 0.52
C THR A 69 11.26 6.27 1.25
N GLN A 70 9.94 6.30 1.17
CA GLN A 70 9.07 7.36 1.69
C GLN A 70 8.10 6.78 2.73
N PRO A 71 7.84 7.49 3.85
CA PRO A 71 6.90 7.05 4.86
C PRO A 71 5.45 7.25 4.39
N LEU A 72 4.56 6.34 4.80
CA LEU A 72 3.12 6.43 4.61
C LEU A 72 2.43 6.27 5.97
N LYS A 73 1.58 7.23 6.34
CA LYS A 73 0.93 7.32 7.67
C LYS A 73 -0.51 7.82 7.57
N PHE A 74 -1.33 7.38 8.53
CA PHE A 74 -2.77 7.63 8.57
C PHE A 74 -3.23 8.13 9.95
N ILE A 75 -4.43 8.74 9.97
CA ILE A 75 -5.22 8.97 11.18
C ILE A 75 -6.66 8.53 10.93
N GLY A 76 -7.37 8.17 12.01
CA GLY A 76 -8.74 7.68 12.04
C GLY A 76 -8.90 6.57 13.08
N GLY A 77 -10.10 5.99 13.17
CA GLY A 77 -10.43 4.87 14.05
C GLY A 77 -11.31 3.79 13.44
N ALA A 78 -12.04 4.06 12.36
CA ALA A 78 -12.78 3.09 11.57
C ALA A 78 -11.88 2.52 10.47
N THR A 79 -10.95 1.66 10.89
CA THR A 79 -9.95 0.99 10.06
C THR A 79 -10.49 -0.25 9.32
N HIS A 80 -11.74 -0.65 9.54
CA HIS A 80 -12.46 -1.74 8.86
C HIS A 80 -11.74 -3.11 8.82
N GLY A 81 -10.89 -3.40 9.82
CA GLY A 81 -10.06 -4.62 9.85
C GLY A 81 -8.96 -4.65 8.78
N GLY A 82 -8.60 -3.48 8.26
CA GLY A 82 -7.65 -3.31 7.16
C GLY A 82 -8.32 -3.41 5.79
N GLY A 83 -7.73 -4.21 4.91
CA GLY A 83 -8.00 -4.18 3.48
C GLY A 83 -6.71 -3.97 2.70
N SER A 84 -6.83 -3.51 1.46
CA SER A 84 -5.71 -3.40 0.52
C SER A 84 -5.60 -2.01 -0.06
N CYS A 85 -4.36 -1.56 -0.31
CA CYS A 85 -4.06 -0.19 -0.69
C CYS A 85 -3.15 -0.13 -1.93
N GLN A 86 -3.29 0.92 -2.75
CA GLN A 86 -2.30 1.28 -3.76
C GLN A 86 -1.79 2.70 -3.54
N ILE A 87 -0.50 2.89 -3.82
CA ILE A 87 0.14 4.19 -3.96
C ILE A 87 0.42 4.38 -5.44
N SER A 88 -0.12 5.45 -6.01
CA SER A 88 -0.05 5.75 -7.45
C SER A 88 0.37 7.19 -7.69
N ILE A 89 0.93 7.48 -8.87
CA ILE A 89 1.39 8.82 -9.27
C ILE A 89 0.74 9.23 -10.60
N THR A 90 0.43 10.52 -10.75
CA THR A 90 0.20 11.18 -12.05
C THR A 90 0.98 12.50 -12.09
N TYR A 91 1.44 12.93 -13.27
CA TYR A 91 2.05 14.26 -13.46
C TYR A 91 1.00 15.38 -13.64
N ASP A 92 -0.29 15.05 -13.65
CA ASP A 92 -1.36 16.03 -13.59
C ASP A 92 -1.34 16.74 -12.23
N LYS A 93 -1.10 18.06 -12.22
CA LYS A 93 -1.11 18.88 -10.99
C LYS A 93 -2.52 19.12 -10.43
N ALA A 94 -3.54 18.92 -11.25
CA ALA A 94 -4.95 18.97 -10.88
C ALA A 94 -5.70 17.83 -11.58
N PRO A 95 -5.59 16.58 -11.08
CA PRO A 95 -6.18 15.42 -11.75
C PRO A 95 -7.69 15.53 -11.98
N SER A 96 -8.17 14.82 -13.01
CA SER A 96 -9.59 14.69 -13.33
C SER A 96 -9.95 13.23 -13.61
N LYS A 97 -11.20 12.95 -13.99
CA LYS A 97 -11.63 11.58 -14.32
C LYS A 97 -10.89 10.97 -15.54
N SER A 98 -10.24 11.78 -16.37
CA SER A 98 -9.39 11.30 -17.48
C SER A 98 -7.92 11.10 -17.11
N SER A 99 -7.49 11.55 -15.93
CA SER A 99 -6.10 11.47 -15.47
C SER A 99 -5.64 10.03 -15.28
N LYS A 100 -4.40 9.76 -15.71
CA LYS A 100 -3.78 8.44 -15.60
C LYS A 100 -2.89 8.35 -14.37
N PHE A 101 -3.46 7.80 -13.30
CA PHE A 101 -2.71 7.38 -12.11
C PHE A 101 -2.02 6.06 -12.38
N LYS A 102 -0.72 6.00 -12.11
CA LYS A 102 0.17 4.86 -12.33
C LYS A 102 0.65 4.26 -11.03
N VAL A 103 0.44 2.96 -10.82
CA VAL A 103 0.78 2.25 -9.58
C VAL A 103 2.29 2.19 -9.41
N ILE A 104 2.80 2.64 -8.25
CA ILE A 104 4.20 2.48 -7.86
C ILE A 104 4.39 1.48 -6.71
N HIS A 105 3.35 1.21 -5.92
CA HIS A 105 3.38 0.24 -4.82
C HIS A 105 1.97 -0.26 -4.47
N SER A 106 1.83 -1.54 -4.16
CA SER A 106 0.59 -2.17 -3.69
C SER A 106 0.79 -2.88 -2.35
N ILE A 107 -0.14 -2.70 -1.42
CA ILE A 107 -0.17 -3.42 -0.13
C ILE A 107 -1.42 -4.30 -0.11
N ILE A 108 -1.23 -5.62 -0.14
CA ILE A 108 -2.30 -6.62 -0.17
C ILE A 108 -2.58 -7.10 1.25
N GLY A 109 -3.74 -6.70 1.77
CA GLY A 109 -4.13 -6.94 3.15
C GLY A 109 -3.33 -6.14 4.17
N GLY A 110 -3.91 -5.97 5.36
CA GLY A 110 -3.24 -5.27 6.47
C GLY A 110 -2.95 -3.79 6.22
N CYS A 111 -3.73 -3.10 5.38
CA CYS A 111 -3.67 -1.64 5.20
C CYS A 111 -5.06 -1.01 5.34
N PRO A 112 -5.23 0.14 6.03
CA PRO A 112 -4.21 0.95 6.72
C PRO A 112 -3.82 0.42 8.10
N ILE A 113 -4.43 -0.66 8.60
CA ILE A 113 -4.09 -1.28 9.89
C ILE A 113 -3.67 -2.75 9.71
N GLN A 114 -2.63 -3.18 10.43
CA GLN A 114 -2.18 -4.57 10.47
C GLN A 114 -2.75 -5.32 11.69
N GLY A 115 -2.97 -6.63 11.56
CA GLY A 115 -3.17 -7.54 12.71
C GLY A 115 -4.49 -7.41 13.50
N VAL A 116 -5.42 -6.51 13.13
CA VAL A 116 -6.70 -6.35 13.81
C VAL A 116 -7.89 -6.84 12.97
N SER A 117 -8.90 -7.40 13.64
CA SER A 117 -10.11 -7.95 13.00
C SER A 117 -11.23 -6.94 12.79
N GLY A 118 -11.04 -5.67 13.15
CA GLY A 118 -12.07 -4.64 13.11
C GLY A 118 -11.50 -3.23 13.22
N ASN A 119 -12.32 -2.30 13.71
CA ASN A 119 -11.95 -0.90 13.89
C ASN A 119 -10.94 -0.70 15.03
N ASN A 120 -9.90 0.09 14.79
CA ASN A 120 -8.84 0.37 15.75
C ASN A 120 -8.57 1.89 15.82
N GLY A 121 -9.24 2.56 16.76
CA GLY A 121 -9.03 3.95 17.13
C GLY A 121 -10.29 4.55 17.74
N GLU A 122 -10.12 5.58 18.56
CA GLU A 122 -11.18 6.16 19.40
C GLU A 122 -11.94 7.31 18.72
N SER A 123 -11.35 7.90 17.67
CA SER A 123 -11.85 9.11 17.03
C SER A 123 -11.34 9.27 15.59
N ALA A 124 -11.92 10.23 14.85
CA ALA A 124 -11.46 10.62 13.52
C ALA A 124 -10.02 11.16 13.46
N SER A 125 -9.42 11.52 14.60
CA SER A 125 -8.05 12.05 14.72
C SER A 125 -7.08 11.10 15.44
N SER A 126 -7.52 9.89 15.80
CA SER A 126 -6.64 8.88 16.43
C SER A 126 -5.50 8.51 15.47
N PRO A 127 -4.23 8.48 15.92
CA PRO A 127 -3.13 8.00 15.09
C PRO A 127 -3.26 6.53 14.76
N ASP A 128 -2.99 6.14 13.50
CA ASP A 128 -2.84 4.73 13.17
C ASP A 128 -1.51 4.22 13.75
N PRO A 129 -1.51 3.14 14.55
CA PRO A 129 -0.28 2.58 15.12
C PRO A 129 0.57 1.80 14.11
N SER A 130 0.00 1.41 12.95
CA SER A 130 0.74 0.75 11.89
C SER A 130 1.57 1.76 11.11
N THR A 131 2.78 1.36 10.72
CA THR A 131 3.66 2.20 9.89
C THR A 131 3.97 1.50 8.58
N TYR A 132 4.01 2.27 7.50
CA TYR A 132 4.24 1.77 6.15
C TYR A 132 5.31 2.62 5.47
N SER A 133 5.91 2.05 4.44
CA SER A 133 6.80 2.77 3.55
C SER A 133 6.64 2.29 2.13
N PHE A 134 6.89 3.16 1.16
CA PHE A 134 6.89 2.82 -0.26
C PHE A 134 8.13 3.41 -0.91
N LYS A 135 8.59 2.81 -2.01
CA LYS A 135 9.79 3.29 -2.72
C LYS A 135 9.39 4.06 -3.98
N ILE A 136 9.98 5.23 -4.20
CA ILE A 136 9.85 5.94 -5.48
C ILE A 136 10.70 5.19 -6.52
N PRO A 137 10.14 4.75 -7.67
CA PRO A 137 10.93 4.11 -8.71
C PRO A 137 12.00 5.07 -9.25
N SER A 138 13.24 4.59 -9.41
CA SER A 138 14.38 5.44 -9.82
C SER A 138 14.34 5.87 -11.30
N THR A 139 13.37 5.39 -12.06
CA THR A 139 13.19 5.58 -13.50
C THR A 139 12.07 6.56 -13.86
N LEU A 140 11.34 7.10 -12.87
CA LEU A 140 10.31 8.11 -13.11
C LEU A 140 10.92 9.45 -13.55
N PRO A 141 10.20 10.27 -14.34
CA PRO A 141 10.56 11.66 -14.58
C PRO A 141 10.67 12.48 -13.28
N THR A 142 11.66 13.36 -13.20
CA THR A 142 11.74 14.38 -12.14
C THR A 142 10.76 15.52 -12.42
N GLY A 143 10.15 16.08 -11.38
CA GLY A 143 9.21 17.21 -11.49
C GLY A 143 8.09 17.15 -10.46
N ASP A 144 7.17 18.11 -10.52
CA ASP A 144 5.95 18.07 -9.70
C ASP A 144 4.99 17.00 -10.21
N ALA A 145 4.39 16.26 -9.28
CA ALA A 145 3.40 15.24 -9.55
C ALA A 145 2.36 15.19 -8.41
N THR A 146 1.23 14.54 -8.67
CA THR A 146 0.24 14.16 -7.65
C THR A 146 0.44 12.70 -7.28
N LEU A 147 0.70 12.44 -5.99
CA LEU A 147 0.62 11.09 -5.42
C LEU A 147 -0.80 10.84 -4.90
N ALA A 148 -1.36 9.67 -5.18
CA ALA A 148 -2.62 9.20 -4.62
C ALA A 148 -2.39 7.95 -3.75
N TRP A 149 -2.84 8.02 -2.50
CA TRP A 149 -3.16 6.82 -1.73
C TRP A 149 -4.60 6.43 -2.04
N THR A 150 -4.82 5.15 -2.30
CA THR A 150 -6.15 4.53 -2.40
C THR A 150 -6.24 3.34 -1.47
N TRP A 151 -7.42 3.11 -0.90
CA TRP A 151 -7.69 1.99 0.00
C TRP A 151 -9.08 1.40 -0.25
N PHE A 152 -9.13 0.07 -0.29
CA PHE A 152 -10.35 -0.72 -0.39
C PHE A 152 -10.50 -1.51 0.91
N ASN A 153 -11.52 -1.13 1.68
CA ASN A 153 -11.77 -1.64 3.02
C ASN A 153 -12.23 -3.10 3.02
N LYS A 154 -11.67 -3.89 3.94
CA LYS A 154 -11.99 -5.31 4.09
C LYS A 154 -13.43 -5.52 4.53
N ILE A 155 -13.82 -4.95 5.67
CA ILE A 155 -15.12 -5.14 6.32
C ILE A 155 -16.01 -3.90 6.10
N GLY A 156 -17.34 -4.07 6.16
CA GLY A 156 -18.32 -2.97 6.04
C GLY A 156 -18.87 -2.80 4.63
N ASN A 157 -19.31 -1.58 4.28
CA ASN A 157 -19.73 -1.23 2.92
C ASN A 157 -18.61 -1.53 1.92
N ARG A 158 -18.93 -1.69 0.62
CA ARG A 158 -17.90 -1.75 -0.42
C ARG A 158 -17.57 -0.32 -0.81
N GLU A 159 -16.44 0.19 -0.33
CA GLU A 159 -16.05 1.60 -0.47
C GLU A 159 -14.67 1.72 -1.14
N MET A 160 -14.35 2.92 -1.63
CA MET A 160 -13.02 3.28 -2.10
C MET A 160 -12.62 4.59 -1.42
N TYR A 161 -11.54 4.56 -0.66
CA TYR A 161 -10.93 5.75 -0.08
C TYR A 161 -9.84 6.25 -1.03
N MET A 162 -9.70 7.58 -1.13
CA MET A 162 -8.65 8.19 -1.93
C MET A 162 -8.22 9.53 -1.32
N ASN A 163 -6.93 9.71 -1.06
CA ASN A 163 -6.38 11.03 -0.72
C ASN A 163 -5.18 11.32 -1.63
N CYS A 164 -5.03 12.58 -2.05
CA CYS A 164 -3.98 13.02 -2.96
C CYS A 164 -3.06 14.04 -2.30
N ALA A 165 -1.77 14.00 -2.62
CA ALA A 165 -0.73 14.89 -2.10
C ALA A 165 0.11 15.51 -3.24
N PRO A 166 0.52 16.78 -3.14
CA PRO A 166 1.55 17.34 -4.01
C PRO A 166 2.87 16.69 -3.66
N VAL A 167 3.59 16.14 -4.65
CA VAL A 167 4.95 15.64 -4.47
C VAL A 167 5.87 16.28 -5.51
N THR A 168 7.11 16.56 -5.13
CA THR A 168 8.15 17.01 -6.07
C THR A 168 9.20 15.90 -6.16
N LEU A 169 9.21 15.21 -7.30
CA LEU A 169 10.15 14.12 -7.59
C LEU A 169 11.50 14.70 -7.96
N THR A 170 12.48 14.61 -7.05
CA THR A 170 13.82 15.17 -7.22
C THR A 170 14.81 14.14 -7.74
N GLY A 171 15.95 14.60 -8.27
CA GLY A 171 17.01 13.72 -8.79
C GLY A 171 17.44 12.65 -7.80
N ALA A 172 17.87 11.49 -8.32
CA ALA A 172 18.12 10.31 -7.50
C ALA A 172 19.17 10.52 -6.41
N SER A 173 18.97 9.90 -5.24
CA SER A 173 19.88 9.97 -4.09
C SER A 173 21.25 9.32 -4.34
N ALA A 174 21.38 8.54 -5.41
CA ALA A 174 22.64 8.01 -5.93
C ALA A 174 22.77 8.41 -7.40
N LYS A 175 24.00 8.69 -7.83
CA LYS A 175 24.32 9.12 -9.20
C LYS A 175 23.62 8.22 -10.23
N ARG A 176 22.82 8.81 -11.14
CA ARG A 176 22.63 8.18 -12.46
C ARG A 176 24.04 7.97 -13.02
N ASP A 177 24.33 6.81 -13.60
CA ASP A 177 25.68 6.48 -14.06
C ASP A 177 26.19 7.59 -15.01
N GLU A 178 27.10 8.44 -14.52
CA GLU A 178 27.62 9.61 -15.24
C GLU A 178 28.30 9.18 -16.55
N GLU A 179 28.95 8.02 -16.52
CA GLU A 179 29.54 7.30 -17.65
C GLU A 179 28.52 6.97 -18.77
N GLY A 180 27.22 6.97 -18.44
CA GLY A 180 26.12 6.87 -19.40
C GLY A 180 25.35 8.19 -19.59
N LEU A 181 25.69 9.27 -18.88
CA LEU A 181 25.04 10.58 -19.01
C LEU A 181 25.77 11.46 -20.03
N GLU A 182 27.11 11.44 -20.04
CA GLU A 182 27.97 12.21 -20.96
C GLU A 182 27.79 11.86 -22.45
N GLY A 183 27.08 10.77 -22.77
CA GLY A 183 26.79 10.34 -24.14
C GLY A 183 25.30 10.35 -24.55
N ARG A 184 24.36 10.70 -23.66
CA ARG A 184 22.91 10.66 -23.96
C ARG A 184 22.32 12.05 -24.08
N ASN A 185 21.74 12.35 -25.25
CA ASN A 185 20.93 13.56 -25.46
C ASN A 185 19.80 13.61 -24.42
N ALA A 186 19.60 14.78 -23.78
CA ALA A 186 18.56 15.00 -22.79
C ALA A 186 17.16 14.54 -23.26
N THR A 187 16.84 14.69 -24.55
CA THR A 187 15.58 14.21 -25.14
C THR A 187 15.40 12.70 -25.02
N GLN A 188 16.46 11.90 -25.17
CA GLN A 188 16.38 10.43 -24.98
C GLN A 188 16.16 10.05 -23.52
N LEU A 189 16.72 10.81 -22.57
CA LEU A 189 16.51 10.57 -21.15
C LEU A 189 15.05 10.84 -20.78
N VAL A 190 14.48 11.96 -21.21
CA VAL A 190 13.06 12.30 -21.00
C VAL A 190 12.14 11.25 -21.64
N GLN A 191 12.41 10.82 -22.88
CA GLN A 191 11.63 9.77 -23.55
C GLN A 191 11.68 8.42 -22.80
N ARG A 192 12.86 8.03 -22.30
CA ARG A 192 13.03 6.80 -21.52
C ARG A 192 12.27 6.88 -20.19
N ASP A 193 12.40 8.00 -19.48
CA ASP A 193 11.80 8.18 -18.16
C ASP A 193 10.26 8.24 -18.30
N GLN A 194 9.74 8.91 -19.35
CA GLN A 194 8.32 8.88 -19.72
C GLN A 194 7.83 7.46 -20.04
N ALA A 195 8.55 6.71 -20.87
CA ALA A 195 8.19 5.32 -21.21
C ALA A 195 8.18 4.41 -19.97
N ALA A 196 9.03 4.69 -18.97
CA ALA A 196 9.02 3.97 -17.70
C ALA A 196 7.79 4.30 -16.84
N PHE A 197 7.28 5.54 -16.87
CA PHE A 197 5.99 5.90 -16.25
C PHE A 197 4.82 5.27 -17.00
N ASP A 198 4.81 5.31 -18.33
CA ASP A 198 3.72 4.77 -19.16
C ASP A 198 3.57 3.25 -19.02
N ALA A 199 4.70 2.55 -18.81
CA ALA A 199 4.76 1.10 -18.59
C ALA A 199 4.24 0.63 -17.23
N LEU A 200 4.09 1.52 -16.24
CA LEU A 200 3.49 1.17 -14.95
C LEU A 200 1.99 0.82 -15.14
N PRO A 201 1.41 -0.05 -14.30
CA PRO A 201 -0.02 -0.32 -14.34
C PRO A 201 -0.87 0.92 -14.08
N ASP A 202 -2.03 1.01 -14.73
CA ASP A 202 -3.07 1.96 -14.34
C ASP A 202 -3.61 1.58 -12.94
N MET A 203 -3.86 2.59 -12.10
CA MET A 203 -4.40 2.43 -10.75
C MET A 203 -5.74 1.69 -10.75
N PHE A 204 -5.90 0.77 -9.80
CA PHE A 204 -7.15 0.05 -9.60
C PHE A 204 -8.25 0.98 -9.08
N VAL A 205 -9.44 0.87 -9.67
CA VAL A 205 -10.63 1.65 -9.30
C VAL A 205 -11.82 0.70 -9.22
N ALA A 206 -12.55 0.75 -8.12
CA ALA A 206 -13.72 -0.07 -7.85
C ALA A 206 -14.66 0.67 -6.88
N ASN A 207 -15.85 0.13 -6.63
CA ASN A 207 -16.78 0.60 -5.59
C ASN A 207 -17.31 2.04 -5.78
N ILE A 208 -17.14 2.63 -6.97
CA ILE A 208 -17.66 3.96 -7.36
C ILE A 208 -18.51 3.86 -8.64
N GLU A 209 -19.55 3.03 -8.57
CA GLU A 209 -20.31 2.52 -9.72
C GLU A 209 -20.92 3.62 -10.60
N GLY A 210 -21.35 4.75 -10.02
CA GLY A 210 -21.88 5.88 -10.80
C GLY A 210 -20.84 6.59 -11.68
N ALA A 211 -19.54 6.33 -11.51
CA ALA A 211 -18.50 6.76 -12.43
C ALA A 211 -18.38 5.87 -13.68
N GLY A 212 -19.27 4.88 -13.87
CA GLY A 212 -19.19 3.90 -14.96
C GLY A 212 -18.19 2.76 -14.69
N VAL A 213 -17.72 2.64 -13.45
CA VAL A 213 -16.77 1.60 -13.02
C VAL A 213 -17.56 0.35 -12.62
N GLY A 214 -17.64 -0.63 -13.52
CA GLY A 214 -18.35 -1.91 -13.28
C GLY A 214 -17.65 -2.89 -12.32
N CYS A 215 -16.70 -2.41 -11.51
CA CYS A 215 -15.78 -3.22 -10.72
C CYS A 215 -16.08 -3.04 -9.22
N ARG A 216 -16.19 -4.15 -8.48
CA ARG A 216 -16.46 -4.19 -7.03
C ARG A 216 -15.43 -5.04 -6.30
N THR A 217 -15.16 -4.73 -5.03
CA THR A 217 -14.37 -5.63 -4.17
C THR A 217 -15.25 -6.69 -3.50
N GLY A 218 -14.69 -7.88 -3.22
CA GLY A 218 -15.38 -8.93 -2.48
C GLY A 218 -15.64 -8.54 -1.02
N VAL A 219 -16.56 -9.25 -0.35
CA VAL A 219 -16.93 -8.97 1.05
C VAL A 219 -15.95 -9.60 2.04
N SER A 220 -15.59 -8.87 3.10
CA SER A 220 -14.75 -9.35 4.22
C SER A 220 -13.37 -9.93 3.84
N MET A 221 -12.86 -9.58 2.65
CA MET A 221 -11.60 -10.07 2.10
C MET A 221 -10.63 -8.95 1.74
N ASP A 222 -9.35 -9.30 1.72
CA ASP A 222 -8.29 -8.43 1.20
C ASP A 222 -8.27 -8.52 -0.34
N THR A 223 -8.30 -7.38 -1.03
CA THR A 223 -8.42 -7.34 -2.50
C THR A 223 -7.05 -7.50 -3.16
N ILE A 224 -6.90 -8.60 -3.91
CA ILE A 224 -5.75 -8.82 -4.79
C ILE A 224 -5.97 -8.00 -6.05
N PHE A 225 -5.19 -6.93 -6.25
CA PHE A 225 -5.30 -6.09 -7.45
C PHE A 225 -4.95 -6.87 -8.72
N PRO A 226 -5.72 -6.76 -9.82
CA PRO A 226 -5.41 -7.45 -11.08
C PRO A 226 -4.05 -7.08 -11.66
N ASN A 227 -3.64 -5.81 -11.51
CA ASN A 227 -2.32 -5.31 -11.91
C ASN A 227 -1.67 -4.60 -10.70
N PRO A 228 -0.97 -5.32 -9.80
CA PRO A 228 -0.43 -4.75 -8.57
C PRO A 228 0.91 -4.00 -8.78
N GLY A 229 1.54 -4.17 -9.94
CA GLY A 229 2.88 -3.65 -10.23
C GLY A 229 4.01 -4.49 -9.65
N ASP A 230 5.25 -4.05 -9.85
CA ASP A 230 6.46 -4.79 -9.44
C ASP A 230 6.79 -4.66 -7.94
N SER A 231 6.18 -3.69 -7.24
CA SER A 231 6.41 -3.46 -5.81
C SER A 231 5.14 -3.81 -5.04
N VAL A 232 5.16 -4.99 -4.41
CA VAL A 232 4.00 -5.55 -3.69
C VAL A 232 4.42 -6.02 -2.30
N GLU A 233 3.69 -5.59 -1.29
CA GLU A 233 3.74 -6.14 0.07
C GLU A 233 2.45 -6.92 0.37
N SER A 234 2.53 -7.92 1.24
CA SER A 234 1.37 -8.74 1.63
C SER A 234 1.33 -8.90 3.13
N LEU A 235 0.47 -8.11 3.80
CA LEU A 235 0.46 -7.93 5.26
C LEU A 235 -0.82 -8.50 5.92
N GLY A 236 -1.77 -9.02 5.13
CA GLY A 236 -3.03 -9.57 5.65
C GLY A 236 -2.88 -10.81 6.56
N GLY A 237 -1.78 -11.57 6.42
CA GLY A 237 -1.59 -12.89 7.05
C GLY A 237 -1.59 -12.95 8.58
N ALA A 238 -1.43 -11.81 9.26
CA ALA A 238 -1.57 -11.72 10.72
C ALA A 238 -3.03 -11.94 11.19
N THR A 239 -4.00 -11.75 10.30
CA THR A 239 -5.41 -12.13 10.50
C THR A 239 -5.72 -13.28 9.55
N LYS A 240 -6.40 -14.35 10.01
CA LYS A 240 -6.83 -15.45 9.12
C LYS A 240 -7.84 -14.91 8.11
N THR A 241 -7.37 -14.61 6.90
CA THR A 241 -8.09 -13.79 5.95
C THR A 241 -8.04 -14.39 4.57
N ASP A 242 -9.21 -14.48 3.94
CA ASP A 242 -9.30 -14.76 2.52
C ASP A 242 -8.86 -13.50 1.75
N ALA A 243 -7.90 -13.68 0.85
CA ALA A 243 -7.55 -12.66 -0.14
C ALA A 243 -8.07 -13.12 -1.50
N GLY A 244 -8.65 -12.22 -2.29
CA GLY A 244 -9.33 -12.60 -3.53
C GLY A 244 -9.32 -11.53 -4.61
N PRO A 245 -9.53 -11.92 -5.89
CA PRO A 245 -9.66 -10.98 -6.98
C PRO A 245 -10.97 -10.17 -6.85
N PRO A 246 -11.04 -8.97 -7.45
CA PRO A 246 -12.25 -8.18 -7.48
C PRO A 246 -13.28 -8.75 -8.48
N ILE A 247 -14.53 -8.30 -8.36
CA ILE A 247 -15.72 -8.86 -9.00
C ILE A 247 -16.22 -7.89 -10.10
N GLY A 248 -16.61 -8.43 -11.26
CA GLY A 248 -17.22 -7.65 -12.35
C GLY A 248 -16.25 -6.81 -13.18
N CYS A 249 -14.97 -6.76 -12.78
CA CYS A 249 -13.94 -5.97 -13.42
C CYS A 249 -13.58 -6.58 -14.78
N SER A 250 -14.01 -5.96 -15.87
CA SER A 250 -13.47 -6.24 -17.19
C SER A 250 -11.97 -5.98 -17.18
N THR A 251 -11.19 -6.91 -17.72
CA THR A 251 -9.72 -6.81 -17.76
C THR A 251 -9.31 -5.67 -18.70
N ALA A 252 -9.16 -4.46 -18.14
CA ALA A 252 -8.63 -3.31 -18.86
C ALA A 252 -7.19 -3.64 -19.30
N ALA A 253 -7.02 -3.87 -20.60
CA ALA A 253 -5.73 -4.17 -21.20
C ALA A 253 -4.79 -2.96 -21.06
N GLY A 254 -3.67 -3.13 -20.35
CA GLY A 254 -2.76 -2.03 -20.02
C GLY A 254 -1.55 -2.45 -19.18
N GLY A 255 -0.73 -3.36 -19.72
CA GLY A 255 0.51 -3.84 -19.07
C GLY A 255 0.86 -5.26 -19.52
N ALA A 256 2.08 -5.49 -20.00
CA ALA A 256 2.48 -6.78 -20.55
C ALA A 256 2.78 -7.80 -19.43
N ALA A 257 2.07 -8.93 -19.43
CA ALA A 257 2.42 -10.06 -18.57
C ALA A 257 3.72 -10.75 -19.05
N PRO A 258 4.62 -11.17 -18.15
CA PRO A 258 5.79 -11.96 -18.52
C PRO A 258 5.34 -13.36 -18.98
N SER A 259 5.85 -13.79 -20.14
CA SER A 259 5.52 -15.10 -20.71
C SER A 259 6.21 -16.24 -19.97
N GLY A 260 5.42 -17.14 -19.34
CA GLY A 260 5.87 -18.44 -18.82
C GLY A 260 5.04 -19.55 -19.45
N GLY A 261 5.67 -20.45 -20.21
CA GLY A 261 4.96 -21.37 -21.11
C GLY A 261 4.76 -22.80 -20.60
N SER A 262 3.86 -23.49 -21.31
CA SER A 262 3.75 -24.96 -21.46
C SER A 262 3.19 -25.79 -20.30
N SER A 263 1.96 -26.27 -20.49
CA SER A 263 1.78 -27.68 -20.86
C SER A 263 0.59 -27.85 -21.82
N SER A 264 0.68 -28.85 -22.70
CA SER A 264 -0.21 -29.02 -23.85
C SER A 264 -1.41 -29.91 -23.53
N GLY A 265 -2.56 -29.62 -24.14
CA GLY A 265 -3.77 -30.45 -24.07
C GLY A 265 -4.75 -30.07 -25.17
N ALA A 266 -4.49 -30.48 -26.41
CA ALA A 266 -5.31 -30.16 -27.57
C ALA A 266 -6.16 -31.35 -28.02
N THR A 267 -7.49 -31.19 -28.02
CA THR A 267 -8.40 -31.93 -28.92
C THR A 267 -9.63 -31.10 -29.29
N THR A 268 -9.62 -30.62 -30.54
CA THR A 268 -10.75 -30.54 -31.50
C THR A 268 -12.14 -30.07 -31.06
N SER A 269 -12.58 -28.98 -31.70
CA SER A 269 -13.97 -28.50 -31.76
C SER A 269 -14.94 -29.46 -32.49
N ALA A 270 -16.23 -29.42 -32.12
CA ALA A 270 -17.33 -29.58 -33.07
C ALA A 270 -18.63 -28.97 -32.52
N SER A 271 -19.24 -28.04 -33.27
CA SER A 271 -20.61 -27.56 -33.03
C SER A 271 -21.62 -28.54 -33.60
N SER A 272 -22.79 -28.72 -32.95
CA SER A 272 -24.05 -29.11 -33.60
C SER A 272 -25.25 -28.95 -32.65
N ALA A 273 -26.24 -28.16 -33.07
CA ALA A 273 -27.64 -28.38 -32.68
C ALA A 273 -28.28 -29.31 -33.74
N PRO A 274 -29.41 -30.00 -33.46
CA PRO A 274 -30.69 -29.35 -33.73
C PRO A 274 -31.88 -29.76 -32.82
N THR A 275 -33.02 -29.16 -33.15
CA THR A 275 -34.36 -29.12 -32.54
C THR A 275 -35.16 -30.42 -32.39
N SER A 276 -35.97 -30.51 -31.33
CA SER A 276 -37.46 -30.61 -31.37
C SER A 276 -38.05 -30.45 -29.96
N ARG A 277 -38.82 -29.38 -29.66
CA ARG A 277 -40.29 -29.23 -29.82
C ARG A 277 -41.15 -30.19 -28.98
N LEU A 278 -41.79 -29.64 -27.95
CA LEU A 278 -43.22 -29.84 -27.64
C LEU A 278 -43.81 -28.53 -27.07
N LEU A 279 -45.13 -28.35 -27.16
CA LEU A 279 -45.81 -27.05 -27.03
C LEU A 279 -46.76 -26.93 -25.82
N LEU A 280 -46.90 -25.69 -25.29
CA LEU A 280 -48.10 -25.05 -24.69
C LEU A 280 -48.79 -25.75 -23.47
N ALA A 281 -49.53 -25.06 -22.58
CA ALA A 281 -50.11 -23.70 -22.59
C ALA A 281 -50.14 -23.05 -21.17
N PRO A 282 -50.48 -21.74 -21.03
CA PRO A 282 -50.47 -20.99 -19.76
C PRO A 282 -51.85 -20.52 -19.24
N ALA A 283 -51.94 -20.15 -17.95
CA ALA A 283 -52.91 -19.24 -17.29
C ALA A 283 -52.64 -19.20 -15.77
N ALA A 284 -52.99 -18.19 -14.95
CA ALA A 284 -53.31 -16.77 -15.17
C ALA A 284 -53.21 -16.02 -13.80
N SER A 285 -53.23 -14.69 -13.81
CA SER A 285 -52.99 -13.81 -12.64
C SER A 285 -54.27 -13.41 -11.87
N SER A 286 -54.19 -13.16 -10.55
CA SER A 286 -55.15 -12.28 -9.84
C SER A 286 -54.69 -11.77 -8.44
N SER A 287 -54.51 -10.44 -8.36
CA SER A 287 -54.83 -9.50 -7.24
C SER A 287 -54.66 -9.83 -5.73
N LEU A 288 -53.83 -8.98 -5.09
CA LEU A 288 -53.95 -8.26 -3.78
C LEU A 288 -55.33 -8.24 -3.08
N PRO A 289 -55.44 -8.07 -1.72
CA PRO A 289 -54.79 -6.99 -0.95
C PRO A 289 -54.23 -7.34 0.46
N GLY A 290 -53.69 -6.33 1.15
CA GLY A 290 -52.88 -6.49 2.37
C GLY A 290 -53.61 -6.32 3.72
N GLY A 291 -52.84 -6.33 4.80
CA GLY A 291 -53.30 -6.08 6.17
C GLY A 291 -52.16 -6.17 7.19
N VAL A 292 -51.98 -5.13 8.01
CA VAL A 292 -51.07 -5.09 9.16
C VAL A 292 -51.88 -5.07 10.44
N PHE A 293 -51.60 -5.93 11.43
CA PHE A 293 -52.11 -5.75 12.80
C PHE A 293 -51.15 -6.31 13.85
N ALA A 294 -51.07 -5.59 14.98
CA ALA A 294 -50.32 -5.96 16.17
C ALA A 294 -51.21 -6.76 17.14
N ASN A 295 -50.60 -7.59 18.00
CA ASN A 295 -51.34 -8.41 18.98
C ASN A 295 -50.84 -8.23 20.43
N GLN A 296 -51.68 -7.56 21.22
CA GLN A 296 -51.87 -7.66 22.68
C GLN A 296 -53.26 -7.02 22.98
N PRO A 297 -53.90 -7.19 24.16
CA PRO A 297 -53.41 -7.78 25.43
C PRO A 297 -54.36 -8.80 26.12
N GLY A 298 -54.01 -9.22 27.35
CA GLY A 298 -54.91 -9.86 28.34
C GLY A 298 -54.35 -11.17 28.93
N GLY A 299 -54.39 -11.47 30.24
CA GLY A 299 -54.82 -10.67 31.40
C GLY A 299 -55.49 -11.50 32.51
N SER A 300 -54.77 -11.84 33.59
CA SER A 300 -55.19 -12.29 34.96
C SER A 300 -53.97 -12.96 35.64
N SER A 301 -53.41 -12.47 36.76
CA SER A 301 -53.89 -12.54 38.17
C SER A 301 -53.95 -13.97 38.72
N ALA A 302 -53.28 -14.39 39.82
CA ALA A 302 -52.33 -13.77 40.77
C ALA A 302 -51.56 -14.94 41.52
N ALA A 303 -50.82 -14.86 42.65
CA ALA A 303 -50.54 -13.82 43.64
C ALA A 303 -49.25 -14.12 44.49
N SER A 304 -48.69 -13.07 45.12
CA SER A 304 -47.95 -13.00 46.42
C SER A 304 -46.84 -14.01 46.82
N ALA A 305 -45.60 -13.48 46.97
CA ALA A 305 -44.80 -13.58 48.21
C ALA A 305 -43.63 -12.55 48.18
N ALA A 306 -43.31 -11.94 49.33
CA ALA A 306 -42.12 -11.08 49.54
C ALA A 306 -41.06 -11.83 50.41
N PRO A 307 -39.82 -11.34 50.57
CA PRO A 307 -39.60 -10.25 51.54
C PRO A 307 -38.52 -9.20 51.21
N THR A 308 -38.68 -8.11 51.96
CA THR A 308 -37.85 -6.91 52.20
C THR A 308 -36.36 -7.13 52.53
N ALA A 309 -35.50 -6.25 52.00
CA ALA A 309 -34.40 -5.60 52.75
C ALA A 309 -33.99 -4.28 52.07
N ALA A 310 -33.75 -3.22 52.85
CA ALA A 310 -33.45 -1.85 52.38
C ALA A 310 -32.17 -1.31 53.09
N PRO A 311 -31.66 -0.11 52.76
CA PRO A 311 -30.21 0.11 52.63
C PRO A 311 -29.52 0.79 53.83
N ALA A 312 -28.18 0.86 53.76
CA ALA A 312 -27.32 1.72 54.59
C ALA A 312 -26.55 2.72 53.72
N ALA A 313 -26.25 3.90 54.25
CA ALA A 313 -25.77 5.06 53.49
C ALA A 313 -24.56 5.78 54.14
N SER A 314 -23.93 6.68 53.37
CA SER A 314 -23.00 7.74 53.80
C SER A 314 -21.61 7.26 54.26
N SER A 315 -20.49 7.84 53.81
CA SER A 315 -20.17 9.28 53.91
C SER A 315 -18.89 9.65 53.15
N ALA A 316 -18.75 10.94 52.80
CA ALA A 316 -17.48 11.57 52.43
C ALA A 316 -16.88 12.30 53.66
N PRO A 317 -15.58 12.67 53.66
CA PRO A 317 -15.28 14.09 53.40
C PRO A 317 -13.91 14.44 52.76
N ALA A 318 -13.89 15.63 52.13
CA ALA A 318 -12.85 16.69 52.12
C ALA A 318 -11.36 16.43 51.74
N ALA A 319 -10.68 17.53 51.38
CA ALA A 319 -9.30 17.58 50.88
C ALA A 319 -8.36 18.34 51.84
N SER A 320 -7.04 18.10 51.72
CA SER A 320 -5.99 19.14 51.47
C SER A 320 -4.55 18.70 51.80
N GLU A 321 -3.63 19.16 50.94
CA GLU A 321 -2.21 19.55 51.17
C GLU A 321 -1.07 18.57 51.55
N ALA A 322 0.13 19.08 51.19
CA ALA A 322 1.49 18.81 51.66
C ALA A 322 2.36 17.74 50.94
N SER A 323 3.51 18.24 50.47
CA SER A 323 4.67 17.50 49.95
C SER A 323 5.61 17.07 51.09
N PRO A 324 6.57 16.15 50.85
CA PRO A 324 7.95 16.62 51.01
C PRO A 324 8.91 16.18 49.90
N ALA A 325 9.97 16.96 49.72
CA ALA A 325 11.07 16.71 48.78
C ALA A 325 12.32 16.14 49.46
N ALA A 326 13.01 15.20 48.79
CA ALA A 326 14.40 14.77 48.97
C ALA A 326 14.67 13.58 48.02
N SER A 327 15.83 13.33 47.41
CA SER A 327 17.04 14.15 47.17
C SER A 327 17.80 13.57 45.96
N GLN A 328 18.58 14.40 45.27
CA GLN A 328 19.51 13.98 44.22
C GLN A 328 20.74 13.24 44.82
N PRO A 329 21.53 12.52 44.01
CA PRO A 329 22.91 13.00 43.80
C PRO A 329 23.33 13.15 42.33
N ALA A 330 24.24 14.09 42.09
CA ALA A 330 25.07 14.21 40.88
C ALA A 330 26.13 13.06 40.84
N ALA A 331 26.92 12.82 39.79
CA ALA A 331 27.36 13.63 38.65
C ALA A 331 27.45 12.72 37.36
N THR A 332 28.01 13.08 36.18
CA THR A 332 29.12 13.99 35.85
C THR A 332 29.01 14.45 34.39
N GLN A 333 29.53 15.63 34.05
CA GLN A 333 29.73 16.05 32.66
C GLN A 333 30.99 15.41 32.04
N ALA A 334 30.94 15.10 30.74
CA ALA A 334 32.09 15.04 29.86
C ALA A 334 31.67 15.38 28.42
N SER A 335 32.49 16.14 27.69
CA SER A 335 32.17 16.70 26.38
C SER A 335 32.40 15.72 25.21
N SER A 336 31.68 15.98 24.12
CA SER A 336 32.10 15.87 22.71
C SER A 336 33.13 14.79 22.32
N ALA A 337 32.67 13.76 21.61
CA ALA A 337 33.51 12.94 20.73
C ALA A 337 32.84 12.81 19.35
N ALA A 338 33.65 12.72 18.30
CA ALA A 338 33.22 12.91 16.91
C ALA A 338 32.58 11.66 16.26
N THR A 339 31.99 11.90 15.09
CA THR A 339 31.58 10.89 14.11
C THR A 339 32.69 9.89 13.76
N PRO A 340 32.36 8.59 13.62
CA PRO A 340 33.01 7.72 12.66
C PRO A 340 32.38 7.98 11.29
N ALA A 341 33.13 8.57 10.36
CA ALA A 341 32.73 8.58 8.95
C ALA A 341 32.72 7.13 8.44
N SER A 342 31.71 6.76 7.65
CA SER A 342 31.74 5.51 6.89
C SER A 342 32.73 5.64 5.72
N THR A 343 34.03 5.47 6.01
CA THR A 343 35.04 5.32 4.96
C THR A 343 34.73 4.07 4.16
N GLY A 344 34.18 4.27 2.96
CA GLY A 344 34.09 3.24 1.95
C GLY A 344 35.50 2.79 1.55
N THR A 345 35.98 1.71 2.15
CA THR A 345 37.23 1.08 1.76
C THR A 345 36.96 0.16 0.58
N THR A 346 37.37 0.60 -0.62
CA THR A 346 37.56 -0.28 -1.78
C THR A 346 38.72 -1.26 -1.50
N GLY A 347 38.42 -2.30 -0.73
CA GLY A 347 39.32 -3.42 -0.47
C GLY A 347 38.94 -4.62 -1.34
N SER A 348 39.94 -5.28 -1.92
CA SER A 348 39.73 -6.63 -2.46
C SER A 348 39.42 -7.56 -1.29
N GLY A 349 38.19 -8.08 -1.23
CA GLY A 349 37.78 -9.05 -0.20
C GLY A 349 38.71 -10.25 -0.22
N SER A 350 39.57 -10.34 0.79
CA SER A 350 40.50 -11.45 0.99
C SER A 350 39.79 -12.56 1.76
N ALA A 351 40.15 -13.81 1.53
CA ALA A 351 39.61 -14.94 2.29
C ALA A 351 40.05 -14.82 3.76
N MET A 352 39.10 -14.91 4.68
CA MET A 352 39.38 -15.07 6.11
C MET A 352 39.65 -16.55 6.39
N ALA A 353 40.48 -16.87 7.39
CA ALA A 353 40.66 -18.26 7.79
C ALA A 353 39.36 -18.84 8.36
N ALA A 354 38.96 -20.04 7.91
CA ALA A 354 37.79 -20.71 8.45
C ALA A 354 37.98 -21.00 9.95
N GLY A 355 36.97 -20.71 10.77
CA GLY A 355 37.07 -20.78 12.23
C GLY A 355 37.73 -19.58 12.90
N ALA A 356 38.23 -18.58 12.17
CA ALA A 356 38.69 -17.33 12.76
C ALA A 356 37.52 -16.50 13.29
N ALA A 357 37.72 -15.84 14.43
CA ALA A 357 36.70 -15.04 15.09
C ALA A 357 36.16 -13.90 14.19
N CYS A 358 34.86 -13.63 14.28
CA CYS A 358 34.19 -12.62 13.49
C CYS A 358 33.07 -11.92 14.28
N ALA A 359 32.83 -10.66 13.95
CA ALA A 359 31.70 -9.87 14.43
C ALA A 359 31.46 -8.70 13.45
N PRO A 360 30.21 -8.21 13.29
CA PRO A 360 28.98 -8.75 13.89
C PRO A 360 28.52 -10.06 13.23
N GLU A 361 27.66 -10.80 13.93
CA GLU A 361 27.04 -12.01 13.42
C GLU A 361 26.23 -11.78 12.14
N GLY A 362 26.22 -12.78 11.25
CA GLY A 362 25.54 -12.71 9.96
C GLY A 362 26.27 -11.90 8.88
N THR A 363 27.41 -11.28 9.17
CA THR A 363 28.25 -10.58 8.17
C THR A 363 28.70 -11.53 7.07
N TRP A 364 28.54 -11.12 5.82
CA TRP A 364 29.04 -11.82 4.64
C TRP A 364 30.37 -11.24 4.20
N ASN A 365 31.30 -12.07 3.72
CA ASN A 365 32.55 -11.66 3.08
C ASN A 365 32.59 -12.24 1.67
N CYS A 366 32.48 -11.40 0.63
CA CYS A 366 32.65 -11.84 -0.75
C CYS A 366 34.13 -11.76 -1.17
N ILE A 367 34.69 -12.88 -1.59
CA ILE A 367 36.08 -13.06 -1.97
C ILE A 367 36.19 -13.06 -3.49
N GLY A 368 36.96 -12.11 -4.05
CA GLY A 368 37.29 -12.07 -5.48
C GLY A 368 36.07 -12.10 -6.43
N GLY A 369 34.88 -11.72 -5.96
CA GLY A 369 33.61 -11.77 -6.69
C GLY A 369 33.08 -13.18 -7.01
N THR A 370 33.76 -14.25 -6.62
CA THR A 370 33.48 -15.64 -7.06
C THR A 370 33.31 -16.63 -5.92
N GLN A 371 33.69 -16.25 -4.69
CA GLN A 371 33.47 -17.02 -3.48
C GLN A 371 32.90 -16.13 -2.37
N PHE A 372 32.31 -16.73 -1.35
CA PHE A 372 31.80 -16.03 -0.17
C PHE A 372 32.08 -16.80 1.12
N GLN A 373 32.06 -16.09 2.24
CA GLN A 373 31.99 -16.64 3.60
C GLN A 373 30.89 -15.93 4.36
N GLN A 374 30.37 -16.56 5.41
CA GLN A 374 29.48 -15.93 6.38
C GLN A 374 30.06 -16.05 7.79
N CYS A 375 29.90 -14.99 8.58
CA CYS A 375 30.11 -14.99 10.01
C CYS A 375 28.89 -15.63 10.68
N ALA A 376 29.10 -16.75 11.36
CA ALA A 376 28.06 -17.50 12.05
C ALA A 376 28.62 -18.19 13.30
N SER A 377 27.95 -18.06 14.45
CA SER A 377 28.43 -18.58 15.75
C SER A 377 29.79 -17.99 16.15
N GLY A 378 30.00 -16.71 15.86
CA GLY A 378 31.19 -15.93 16.17
C GLY A 378 32.44 -16.29 15.34
N VAL A 379 32.32 -17.14 14.32
CA VAL A 379 33.45 -17.54 13.46
C VAL A 379 33.11 -17.51 11.96
N TRP A 380 34.14 -17.30 11.13
CA TRP A 380 34.00 -17.35 9.67
C TRP A 380 33.83 -18.78 9.15
N SER A 381 32.85 -18.97 8.25
CA SER A 381 32.69 -20.20 7.48
C SER A 381 33.90 -20.47 6.56
N ALA A 382 34.00 -21.70 6.04
CA ALA A 382 34.83 -21.95 4.87
C ALA A 382 34.36 -21.13 3.66
N ALA A 383 35.27 -20.82 2.74
CA ALA A 383 34.96 -20.13 1.50
C ALA A 383 34.18 -21.04 0.54
N GLN A 384 32.99 -20.62 0.12
CA GLN A 384 32.11 -21.35 -0.79
C GLN A 384 31.97 -20.60 -2.12
N PRO A 385 31.86 -21.28 -3.27
CA PRO A 385 31.65 -20.62 -4.55
C PRO A 385 30.26 -19.97 -4.64
N VAL A 386 30.16 -18.82 -5.30
CA VAL A 386 28.85 -18.28 -5.72
C VAL A 386 28.22 -19.16 -6.81
N ALA A 387 26.91 -19.05 -7.00
CA ALA A 387 26.20 -19.83 -8.01
C ALA A 387 26.74 -19.56 -9.43
N GLY A 388 26.81 -20.61 -10.26
CA GLY A 388 27.31 -20.51 -11.63
C GLY A 388 26.55 -19.47 -12.46
N GLY A 389 27.29 -18.63 -13.20
CA GLY A 389 26.71 -17.50 -13.93
C GLY A 389 26.41 -16.26 -13.08
N THR A 390 26.79 -16.26 -11.80
CA THR A 390 26.68 -15.09 -10.90
C THR A 390 28.02 -14.65 -10.34
N THR A 391 28.07 -13.45 -9.78
CA THR A 391 29.21 -12.85 -9.09
C THR A 391 28.71 -12.05 -7.88
N CYS A 392 29.45 -12.08 -6.76
CA CYS A 392 29.15 -11.24 -5.61
C CYS A 392 29.96 -9.93 -5.61
N THR A 393 29.48 -8.91 -4.89
CA THR A 393 30.23 -7.65 -4.70
C THR A 393 31.30 -7.86 -3.64
N ALA A 394 32.58 -7.77 -4.02
CA ALA A 394 33.71 -8.08 -3.13
C ALA A 394 33.76 -7.20 -1.86
N GLY A 395 34.19 -7.79 -0.75
CA GLY A 395 34.28 -7.15 0.56
C GLY A 395 33.28 -7.68 1.59
N GLN A 396 33.28 -7.08 2.78
CA GLN A 396 32.37 -7.45 3.88
C GLN A 396 31.09 -6.60 3.88
N SER A 397 29.94 -7.22 4.13
CA SER A 397 28.63 -6.58 4.11
C SER A 397 27.59 -7.34 4.95
N ALA A 398 26.54 -6.66 5.41
CA ALA A 398 25.43 -7.30 6.14
C ALA A 398 24.57 -8.23 5.25
N SER A 399 24.74 -8.19 3.92
CA SER A 399 24.04 -9.04 2.97
C SER A 399 24.93 -9.35 1.75
N LEU A 400 24.86 -10.59 1.24
CA LEU A 400 25.63 -11.01 0.08
C LEU A 400 25.00 -10.50 -1.22
N GLY A 401 25.50 -9.37 -1.75
CA GLY A 401 25.03 -8.79 -3.01
C GLY A 401 25.50 -9.58 -4.24
N VAL A 402 24.67 -10.51 -4.72
CA VAL A 402 24.91 -11.35 -5.92
C VAL A 402 24.27 -10.75 -7.17
N LYS A 403 24.96 -10.81 -8.32
CA LYS A 403 24.52 -10.31 -9.64
C LYS A 403 24.84 -11.32 -10.74
N ALA A 404 24.04 -11.37 -11.80
CA ALA A 404 24.33 -12.22 -12.97
C ALA A 404 25.53 -11.69 -13.77
N VAL A 405 26.40 -12.59 -14.24
CA VAL A 405 27.52 -12.25 -15.14
C VAL A 405 26.98 -12.07 -16.55
N GLY A 406 26.96 -10.82 -17.02
CA GLY A 406 26.41 -10.48 -18.33
C GLY A 406 27.11 -11.21 -19.49
N ALA A 407 26.38 -12.07 -20.20
CA ALA A 407 26.89 -12.77 -21.37
C ALA A 407 27.20 -11.78 -22.50
N LYS A 408 28.50 -11.56 -22.78
CA LYS A 408 28.95 -10.75 -23.93
C LYS A 408 28.53 -11.45 -25.23
N ARG A 409 27.40 -11.04 -25.83
CA ARG A 409 27.02 -11.45 -27.19
C ARG A 409 28.07 -10.93 -28.17
N ALA A 410 28.96 -11.81 -28.62
CA ALA A 410 29.94 -11.52 -29.65
C ALA A 410 29.23 -11.31 -31.01
N LEU A 411 28.90 -10.04 -31.31
CA LEU A 411 28.40 -9.61 -32.61
C LEU A 411 29.49 -9.81 -33.68
N ARG A 412 29.48 -10.97 -34.36
CA ARG A 412 30.25 -11.20 -35.58
C ARG A 412 29.78 -10.22 -36.66
N LYS A 413 30.55 -9.16 -36.89
CA LYS A 413 30.34 -8.26 -38.03
C LYS A 413 30.61 -9.02 -39.33
N PHE A 414 29.58 -9.23 -40.15
CA PHE A 414 29.76 -9.58 -41.55
C PHE A 414 30.12 -8.31 -42.35
N PRO A 415 31.18 -8.31 -43.19
CA PRO A 415 31.50 -7.16 -44.01
C PRO A 415 30.48 -7.01 -45.14
N ARG A 416 29.96 -5.78 -45.33
CA ARG A 416 29.11 -5.43 -46.49
C ARG A 416 29.97 -5.46 -47.75
N ARG A 417 29.61 -6.29 -48.72
CA ARG A 417 30.24 -6.33 -50.05
C ARG A 417 29.73 -5.14 -50.87
N ALA A 418 30.64 -4.30 -51.36
CA ALA A 418 30.28 -3.16 -52.22
C ALA A 418 29.85 -3.67 -53.61
N LEU A 419 28.78 -3.09 -54.16
CA LEU A 419 28.37 -3.24 -55.55
C LEU A 419 29.11 -2.19 -56.38
N MET A 420 29.95 -2.64 -57.32
CA MET A 420 30.48 -1.78 -58.39
C MET A 420 29.49 -1.76 -59.57
N PRO A 421 29.31 -0.61 -60.25
CA PRO A 421 28.55 -0.56 -61.49
C PRO A 421 29.40 -1.12 -62.64
N GLN A 422 28.82 -2.02 -63.45
CA GLN A 422 29.42 -2.37 -64.74
C GLN A 422 28.93 -1.40 -65.81
N GLY A 423 29.86 -0.69 -66.45
CA GLY A 423 29.61 -0.06 -67.74
C GLY A 423 29.91 -1.06 -68.86
N PHE A 424 29.04 -1.09 -69.87
CA PHE A 424 29.31 -1.77 -71.13
C PHE A 424 29.38 -0.73 -72.26
N HIS A 425 30.47 -0.78 -73.01
CA HIS A 425 30.65 -0.15 -74.32
C HIS A 425 30.83 -1.27 -75.36
N ALA A 426 30.53 -0.94 -76.61
CA ALA A 426 30.45 -1.81 -77.80
C ALA A 426 29.13 -2.62 -77.86
#